data_AF-A0A8S1M8C5-F1
#
_entry.id   AF-A0A8S1M8C5-F1
#
_cell.length_a   1.000
_cell.length_b   1.000
_cell.length_c   1.000
_cell.angle_alpha   90.00
_cell.angle_beta   90.00
_cell.angle_gamma   90.00
#
_symmetry.space_group_name_H-M   'P 1'
#
loop_
_entity.id
_entity.type
_entity.pdbx_description
1 polymer ?
#
loop_
_entity_poly.entity_id
_entity_poly.type
_entity_poly.pdbx_seq_one_letter_code
_entity_poly.pdbx_strand_id
1 'polypeptide(L)'
;MINLSVREQELIEQICSKNNKQNKNSKQVLCQQKLISQSSTKLLATRLEQKLNEIMQEIDEKNEGYVNMQQMGRIFTLLDIFQAISYDQNYEMEVQGLNSQSQRQLEIDLHEKAFAIISQGKDIADIQAAFCFFRIIQDPNNLEATKSASLMIDYLEKILEKEVDKESILRFCQEFQHYQKTRLSGAKTGYLKANLAQNLIDSYEKTHTFKPSINPISEALLRQSYKRENQESQHSQRSSDSKVSQLYKKKQQSNQKINQLKLEQETQEMKECTFKPQIISKKELPNVVDRLYKVKTRQEVEEQIKQNEIEKLDQEFSKCSFQPQINGCMPDMEQVGVNGYGQAVERLRRANDQRYLREIQLNHKPSGENYEKVKRMAFIPPDMLQRSKVQKEIPILYIDIKIGPSKVGRLALRKNDNVEEVVKSFCKVWGVALQDYDLLVNQVKENLKNVVTESEMEDL
;
A
#
# COMPACT_ATOMS: atom_id res chain seq x y z
N MET A 1 19.65 -7.37 24.96
CA MET A 1 18.69 -6.26 24.72
C MET A 1 19.28 -5.00 25.29
N ILE A 2 19.45 -3.96 24.49
CA ILE A 2 19.75 -2.63 25.01
C ILE A 2 18.48 -2.18 25.74
N ASN A 3 18.45 -2.38 27.05
CA ASN A 3 17.35 -1.92 27.87
C ASN A 3 17.47 -0.41 27.95
N LEU A 4 16.82 0.28 27.00
CA LEU A 4 16.52 1.71 27.13
C LEU A 4 15.90 1.89 28.51
N SER A 5 16.47 2.79 29.30
CA SER A 5 15.90 3.12 30.59
C SER A 5 14.46 3.59 30.39
N VAL A 6 13.60 3.38 31.39
CA VAL A 6 12.21 3.87 31.38
C VAL A 6 12.14 5.35 30.99
N ARG A 7 13.14 6.13 31.43
CA ARG A 7 13.28 7.56 31.12
C ARG A 7 13.55 7.86 29.65
N GLU A 8 14.21 6.95 28.92
CA GLU A 8 14.47 7.10 27.47
C GLU A 8 13.24 6.71 26.67
N GLN A 9 12.55 5.64 27.06
CA GLN A 9 11.27 5.25 26.46
C GLN A 9 10.21 6.35 26.62
N GLU A 10 10.12 6.95 27.81
CA GLU A 10 9.25 8.10 28.07
C GLU A 10 9.61 9.33 27.23
N LEU A 11 10.91 9.58 26.99
CA LEU A 11 11.34 10.70 26.15
C LEU A 11 10.91 10.49 24.70
N ILE A 12 11.07 9.26 24.18
CA ILE A 12 10.65 8.88 22.83
C ILE A 12 9.14 9.07 22.70
N GLU A 13 8.36 8.59 23.67
CA GLU A 13 6.91 8.71 23.66
C GLU A 13 6.42 10.16 23.80
N GLN A 14 7.07 10.98 24.62
CA GLN A 14 6.79 12.42 24.74
C GLN A 14 7.06 13.18 23.43
N ILE A 15 8.10 12.80 22.70
CA ILE A 15 8.45 13.42 21.42
C ILE A 15 7.46 13.00 20.32
N CYS A 16 7.15 11.72 20.21
CA CYS A 16 6.14 11.22 19.28
C CYS A 16 4.77 11.89 19.53
N SER A 17 4.41 12.12 20.79
CA SER A 17 3.16 12.80 21.14
C SER A 17 3.21 14.32 20.90
N LYS A 18 4.35 15.00 21.10
CA LYS A 18 4.54 16.42 20.74
C LYS A 18 4.44 16.65 19.23
N ASN A 19 5.07 15.80 18.41
CA ASN A 19 5.01 15.87 16.94
C ASN A 19 3.57 15.69 16.42
N ASN A 20 2.81 14.76 17.01
CA ASN A 20 1.40 14.55 16.67
C ASN A 20 0.50 15.75 17.01
N LYS A 21 0.83 16.53 18.05
CA LYS A 21 0.06 17.74 18.41
C LYS A 21 0.33 18.89 17.45
N GLN A 22 1.59 19.11 17.04
CA GLN A 22 1.92 20.20 16.11
C GLN A 22 1.35 19.97 14.69
N ASN A 23 1.31 18.72 14.21
CA ASN A 23 0.74 18.41 12.88
C ASN A 23 -0.78 18.62 12.79
N LYS A 24 -1.50 18.70 13.92
CA LYS A 24 -2.95 19.00 13.89
C LYS A 24 -3.27 20.44 13.48
N ASN A 25 -2.30 21.35 13.56
CA ASN A 25 -2.50 22.77 13.23
C ASN A 25 -2.20 23.10 11.76
N SER A 26 -1.49 22.24 11.02
CA SER A 26 -1.13 22.42 9.61
C SER A 26 -2.09 21.69 8.64
N LYS A 27 -3.39 21.72 8.92
CA LYS A 27 -4.44 20.97 8.17
C LYS A 27 -4.64 21.36 6.70
N GLN A 28 -4.05 22.45 6.20
CA GLN A 28 -4.31 22.93 4.83
C GLN A 28 -3.52 22.23 3.72
N VAL A 29 -2.44 21.49 4.01
CA VAL A 29 -1.56 20.90 2.97
C VAL A 29 -1.79 19.38 2.77
N LEU A 30 -2.56 18.71 3.63
CA LEU A 30 -2.58 17.24 3.74
C LEU A 30 -3.65 16.49 2.92
N CYS A 31 -4.27 17.12 1.92
CA CYS A 31 -5.39 16.50 1.18
C CYS A 31 -5.00 15.32 0.25
N GLN A 32 -3.72 14.95 0.15
CA GLN A 32 -3.25 13.89 -0.76
C GLN A 32 -2.41 12.78 -0.10
N GLN A 33 -1.99 12.93 1.16
CA GLN A 33 -1.26 11.86 1.84
C GLN A 33 -2.26 10.98 2.60
N LYS A 34 -2.36 9.70 2.21
CA LYS A 34 -3.14 8.70 2.95
C LYS A 34 -2.67 8.74 4.41
N LEU A 35 -3.54 9.21 5.30
CA LEU A 35 -3.25 9.26 6.73
C LEU A 35 -3.04 7.82 7.22
N ILE A 36 -1.77 7.46 7.44
CA ILE A 36 -1.40 6.25 8.16
C ILE A 36 -1.96 6.43 9.58
N SER A 37 -2.68 5.43 10.08
CA SER A 37 -3.28 5.51 11.42
C SER A 37 -2.19 5.62 12.48
N GLN A 38 -2.46 6.29 13.60
CA GLN A 38 -1.51 6.36 14.73
C GLN A 38 -1.10 4.97 15.24
N SER A 39 -1.99 3.99 15.15
CA SER A 39 -1.70 2.59 15.48
C SER A 39 -0.68 1.96 14.54
N SER A 40 -0.72 2.28 13.25
CA SER A 40 0.22 1.71 12.28
C SER A 40 1.58 2.40 12.33
N THR A 41 1.66 3.71 12.59
CA THR A 41 2.95 4.36 12.85
C THR A 41 3.62 3.82 14.11
N LYS A 42 2.86 3.60 15.20
CA LYS A 42 3.37 2.94 16.41
C LYS A 42 3.90 1.54 16.12
N LEU A 43 3.19 0.74 15.34
CA LEU A 43 3.63 -0.60 14.96
C LEU A 43 4.92 -0.59 14.13
N LEU A 44 5.04 0.34 13.17
CA LEU A 44 6.26 0.50 12.36
C LEU A 44 7.45 0.94 13.21
N ALA A 45 7.23 1.87 14.14
CA ALA A 45 8.23 2.29 15.12
C ALA A 45 8.73 1.12 15.98
N THR A 46 7.83 0.32 16.56
CA THR A 46 8.20 -0.85 17.37
C THR A 46 8.97 -1.89 16.55
N ARG A 47 8.60 -2.12 15.29
CA ARG A 47 9.34 -3.03 14.40
C ARG A 47 10.73 -2.52 14.07
N LEU A 48 10.87 -1.22 13.81
CA LEU A 48 12.16 -0.59 13.58
C LEU A 48 13.07 -0.73 14.81
N GLU A 49 12.53 -0.48 16.01
CA GLU A 49 13.26 -0.63 17.28
C GLU A 49 13.69 -2.07 17.53
N GLN A 50 12.83 -3.06 17.24
CA GLN A 50 13.21 -4.48 17.32
C GLN A 50 14.36 -4.80 16.35
N LYS A 51 14.24 -4.39 15.08
CA LYS A 51 15.29 -4.60 14.08
C LYS A 51 16.60 -3.92 14.49
N LEU A 52 16.55 -2.69 14.99
CA LEU A 52 17.73 -1.98 15.49
C LEU A 52 18.37 -2.72 16.67
N ASN A 53 17.56 -3.20 17.62
CA ASN A 53 18.08 -3.95 18.77
C ASN A 53 18.76 -5.27 18.38
N GLU A 54 18.24 -5.96 17.37
CA GLU A 54 18.85 -7.16 16.81
C GLU A 54 20.20 -6.83 16.14
N ILE A 55 20.24 -5.80 15.31
CA ILE A 55 21.46 -5.34 14.63
C ILE A 55 22.53 -4.87 15.62
N MET A 56 22.15 -4.12 16.65
CA MET A 56 23.11 -3.66 17.66
C MET A 56 23.67 -4.82 18.48
N GLN A 57 22.88 -5.87 18.74
CA GLN A 57 23.35 -7.09 19.41
C GLN A 57 24.28 -7.92 18.51
N GLU A 58 24.04 -7.95 17.20
CA GLU A 58 24.94 -8.60 16.23
C GLU A 58 26.29 -7.89 16.16
N ILE A 59 26.29 -6.56 16.25
CA ILE A 59 27.52 -5.76 16.03
C ILE A 59 28.35 -5.59 17.31
N ASP A 60 27.70 -5.55 18.47
CA ASP A 60 28.36 -5.50 19.78
C ASP A 60 28.35 -6.87 20.47
N GLU A 61 28.94 -7.88 19.80
CA GLU A 61 29.00 -9.25 20.31
C GLU A 61 29.64 -9.34 21.71
N LYS A 62 30.58 -8.44 21.99
CA LYS A 62 31.31 -8.37 23.25
C LYS A 62 30.59 -7.57 24.33
N ASN A 63 29.47 -6.90 24.01
CA ASN A 63 28.74 -6.00 24.91
C ASN A 63 29.65 -4.92 25.53
N GLU A 64 30.57 -4.37 24.73
CA GLU A 64 31.47 -3.29 25.16
C GLU A 64 30.71 -1.96 25.26
N GLY A 65 29.55 -1.83 24.62
CA GLY A 65 28.75 -0.60 24.62
C GLY A 65 29.27 0.47 23.65
N TYR A 66 30.25 0.12 22.81
CA TYR A 66 30.88 1.04 21.86
C TYR A 66 30.88 0.45 20.44
N VAL A 67 30.83 1.33 19.45
CA VAL A 67 30.93 0.98 18.04
C VAL A 67 32.00 1.83 17.35
N ASN A 68 32.84 1.20 16.54
CA ASN A 68 33.80 1.91 15.68
C ASN A 68 33.14 2.31 14.34
N MET A 69 33.93 3.00 13.50
CA MET A 69 33.46 3.51 12.19
C MET A 69 32.97 2.42 11.25
N GLN A 70 33.70 1.29 11.19
CA GLN A 70 33.39 0.18 10.30
C GLN A 70 32.15 -0.60 10.77
N GLN A 71 32.02 -0.84 12.08
CA GLN A 71 30.82 -1.38 12.73
C GLN A 71 29.61 -0.49 12.44
N MET A 72 29.76 0.84 12.51
CA MET A 72 28.68 1.76 12.14
C MET A 72 28.31 1.65 10.66
N GLY A 73 29.29 1.46 9.78
CA GLY A 73 29.07 1.16 8.36
C GLY A 73 28.27 -0.13 8.14
N ARG A 74 28.53 -1.17 8.95
CA ARG A 74 27.74 -2.40 8.95
C ARG A 74 26.31 -2.17 9.42
N ILE A 75 26.06 -1.30 10.40
CA ILE A 75 24.69 -0.89 10.79
C ILE A 75 23.95 -0.27 9.58
N PHE A 76 24.59 0.65 8.85
CA PHE A 76 24.00 1.26 7.65
C PHE A 76 23.65 0.22 6.58
N THR A 77 24.49 -0.80 6.43
CA THR A 77 24.29 -1.91 5.47
C THR A 77 23.09 -2.78 5.87
N LEU A 78 23.02 -3.24 7.13
CA LEU A 78 21.93 -4.09 7.63
C LEU A 78 20.56 -3.37 7.67
N LEU A 79 20.59 -2.04 7.78
CA LEU A 79 19.40 -1.19 7.69
C LEU A 79 19.02 -0.81 6.24
N ASP A 80 19.79 -1.24 5.23
CA ASP A 80 19.60 -0.88 3.81
C ASP A 80 19.46 0.64 3.61
N ILE A 81 20.27 1.43 4.30
CA ILE A 81 20.23 2.90 4.20
C ILE A 81 20.95 3.38 2.95
N PHE A 82 22.13 2.82 2.72
CA PHE A 82 23.01 3.12 1.59
C PHE A 82 22.91 2.00 0.53
N GLN A 83 23.21 2.35 -0.73
CA GLN A 83 23.11 1.42 -1.86
C GLN A 83 24.43 1.26 -2.60
N ALA A 84 25.33 2.25 -2.54
CA ALA A 84 26.61 2.26 -3.24
C ALA A 84 27.75 1.73 -2.37
N ILE A 85 27.60 1.80 -1.05
CA ILE A 85 28.53 1.21 -0.08
C ILE A 85 27.84 0.12 0.73
N SER A 86 28.56 -0.98 0.97
CA SER A 86 28.17 -2.02 1.91
C SER A 86 29.38 -2.46 2.72
N TYR A 87 29.13 -2.97 3.92
CA TYR A 87 30.16 -3.55 4.78
C TYR A 87 29.87 -5.03 4.96
N ASP A 88 30.87 -5.87 4.81
CA ASP A 88 30.76 -7.32 4.98
C ASP A 88 30.73 -7.72 6.48
N GLN A 89 30.79 -9.01 6.79
CA GLN A 89 30.84 -9.51 8.18
C GLN A 89 32.17 -9.22 8.88
N ASN A 90 33.24 -8.98 8.11
CA ASN A 90 34.56 -8.61 8.64
C ASN A 90 34.71 -7.08 8.80
N TYR A 91 33.62 -6.33 8.56
CA TYR A 91 33.59 -4.88 8.56
C TYR A 91 34.47 -4.23 7.49
N GLU A 92 34.76 -4.94 6.40
CA GLU A 92 35.43 -4.40 5.22
C GLU A 92 34.41 -3.74 4.29
N MET A 93 34.75 -2.57 3.76
CA MET A 93 33.89 -1.83 2.85
C MET A 93 33.95 -2.43 1.44
N GLU A 94 32.83 -2.98 0.99
CA GLU A 94 32.60 -3.45 -0.36
C GLU A 94 31.91 -2.39 -1.22
N VAL A 95 32.29 -2.36 -2.50
CA VAL A 95 31.75 -1.42 -3.49
C VAL A 95 30.70 -2.11 -4.34
N GLN A 96 29.46 -1.63 -4.29
CA GLN A 96 28.39 -2.19 -5.12
C GLN A 96 28.43 -1.58 -6.55
N GLY A 97 28.71 -2.43 -7.55
CA GLY A 97 29.14 -2.03 -8.89
C GLY A 97 28.12 -1.37 -9.84
N LEU A 98 26.95 -0.93 -9.36
CA LEU A 98 25.89 -0.37 -10.22
C LEU A 98 25.61 1.14 -10.04
N ASN A 99 26.25 1.77 -9.05
CA ASN A 99 26.00 3.17 -8.70
C ASN A 99 27.09 4.11 -9.23
N SER A 100 26.72 5.36 -9.47
CA SER A 100 27.69 6.36 -9.96
C SER A 100 28.75 6.64 -8.88
N GLN A 101 29.99 6.91 -9.31
CA GLN A 101 31.07 7.30 -8.40
C GLN A 101 30.68 8.50 -7.52
N SER A 102 29.88 9.42 -8.05
CA SER A 102 29.34 10.56 -7.30
C SER A 102 28.39 10.15 -6.16
N GLN A 103 27.51 9.16 -6.39
CA GLN A 103 26.60 8.67 -5.36
C GLN A 103 27.39 7.95 -4.27
N ARG A 104 28.39 7.16 -4.66
CA ARG A 104 29.28 6.49 -3.70
C ARG A 104 29.99 7.50 -2.81
N GLN A 105 30.55 8.57 -3.38
CA GLN A 105 31.24 9.60 -2.60
C GLN A 105 30.29 10.31 -1.62
N LEU A 106 29.05 10.58 -2.05
CA LEU A 106 28.03 11.16 -1.20
C LEU A 106 27.67 10.24 -0.01
N GLU A 107 27.52 8.94 -0.25
CA GLU A 107 27.20 7.98 0.80
C GLU A 107 28.37 7.80 1.80
N ILE A 108 29.62 7.84 1.32
CA ILE A 108 30.81 7.84 2.18
C ILE A 108 30.85 9.10 3.05
N ASP A 109 30.64 10.29 2.47
CA ASP A 109 30.64 11.56 3.20
C ASP A 109 29.51 11.61 4.25
N LEU A 110 28.31 11.10 3.93
CA LEU A 110 27.22 10.97 4.90
C LEU A 110 27.55 9.97 6.02
N HIS A 111 28.20 8.86 5.70
CA HIS A 111 28.65 7.87 6.69
C HIS A 111 29.68 8.48 7.65
N GLU A 112 30.69 9.17 7.13
CA GLU A 112 31.73 9.86 7.91
C GLU A 112 31.14 10.96 8.81
N LYS A 113 30.25 11.80 8.26
CA LYS A 113 29.55 12.84 9.04
C LYS A 113 28.69 12.24 10.15
N ALA A 114 27.95 11.16 9.86
CA ALA A 114 27.15 10.47 10.86
C ALA A 114 28.03 9.96 12.01
N PHE A 115 29.16 9.32 11.69
CA PHE A 115 30.08 8.84 12.72
C PHE A 115 30.73 9.99 13.51
N ALA A 116 31.14 11.07 12.85
CA ALA A 116 31.71 12.25 13.52
C ALA A 116 30.74 12.88 14.52
N ILE A 117 29.45 12.96 14.18
CA ILE A 117 28.38 13.46 15.06
C ILE A 117 28.26 12.63 16.33
N ILE A 118 28.29 11.29 16.21
CA ILE A 118 28.02 10.39 17.34
C ILE A 118 29.28 10.16 18.18
N SER A 119 30.44 10.06 17.55
CA SER A 119 31.73 9.87 18.23
C SER A 119 32.26 11.13 18.90
N GLN A 120 31.77 12.32 18.50
CA GLN A 120 32.32 13.61 18.89
C GLN A 120 33.84 13.72 18.62
N GLY A 121 34.30 13.15 17.50
CA GLY A 121 35.71 13.16 17.09
C GLY A 121 36.58 12.10 17.76
N LYS A 122 35.99 11.11 18.42
CA LYS A 122 36.71 9.92 18.93
C LYS A 122 36.72 8.79 17.89
N ASP A 123 37.61 7.82 18.08
CA ASP A 123 37.67 6.61 17.24
C ASP A 123 36.55 5.59 17.52
N ILE A 124 35.83 5.79 18.63
CA ILE A 124 34.69 4.96 19.06
C ILE A 124 33.50 5.84 19.44
N ALA A 125 32.31 5.35 19.14
CA ALA A 125 31.03 5.99 19.45
C ALA A 125 30.23 5.13 20.44
N ASP A 126 29.43 5.77 21.29
CA ASP A 126 28.53 5.07 22.20
C ASP A 126 27.39 4.38 21.42
N ILE A 127 27.11 3.11 21.72
CA ILE A 127 26.10 2.33 20.99
C ILE A 127 24.66 2.85 21.21
N GLN A 128 24.37 3.43 22.38
CA GLN A 128 23.07 4.04 22.66
C GLN A 128 22.89 5.32 21.84
N ALA A 129 23.96 6.11 21.72
CA ALA A 129 23.97 7.28 20.84
C ALA A 129 23.75 6.88 19.37
N ALA A 130 24.39 5.80 18.92
CA ALA A 130 24.16 5.21 17.59
C ALA A 130 22.70 4.76 17.41
N PHE A 131 22.15 4.02 18.38
CA PHE A 131 20.76 3.57 18.36
C PHE A 131 19.78 4.74 18.21
N CYS A 132 19.91 5.78 19.03
CA CYS A 132 19.06 6.97 18.97
C CYS A 132 19.18 7.68 17.63
N PHE A 133 20.40 7.82 17.10
CA PHE A 133 20.64 8.42 15.80
C PHE A 133 19.91 7.67 14.68
N PHE A 134 20.10 6.34 14.58
CA PHE A 134 19.45 5.52 13.57
C PHE A 134 17.93 5.52 13.69
N ARG A 135 17.43 5.54 14.94
CA ARG A 135 15.99 5.59 15.21
C ARG A 135 15.33 6.86 14.71
N ILE A 136 16.04 8.00 14.77
CA ILE A 136 15.53 9.30 14.32
C ILE A 136 15.61 9.42 12.79
N ILE A 137 16.72 9.02 12.15
CA ILE A 137 16.84 9.13 10.68
C ILE A 137 15.90 8.17 9.93
N GLN A 138 15.57 7.03 10.52
CA GLN A 138 14.65 6.04 9.96
C GLN A 138 13.19 6.23 10.46
N ASP A 139 12.85 7.38 11.04
CA ASP A 139 11.50 7.58 11.57
C ASP A 139 10.45 7.49 10.45
N PRO A 140 9.42 6.63 10.58
CA PRO A 140 8.43 6.39 9.52
C PRO A 140 7.58 7.63 9.20
N ASN A 141 7.58 8.66 10.06
CA ASN A 141 6.84 9.89 9.83
C ASN A 141 7.56 10.87 8.89
N ASN A 142 8.78 10.57 8.43
CA ASN A 142 9.58 11.44 7.58
C ASN A 142 9.66 12.88 8.13
N LEU A 143 10.22 13.01 9.34
CA LEU A 143 10.34 14.30 10.01
C LEU A 143 11.11 15.32 9.14
N GLU A 144 10.76 16.59 9.32
CA GLU A 144 11.49 17.69 8.69
C GLU A 144 12.91 17.78 9.27
N ALA A 145 13.91 18.11 8.44
CA ALA A 145 15.31 18.09 8.85
C ALA A 145 15.61 18.89 10.13
N THR A 146 14.95 20.05 10.31
CA THR A 146 15.07 20.88 11.52
C THR A 146 14.57 20.17 12.78
N LYS A 147 13.48 19.42 12.66
CA LYS A 147 12.91 18.63 13.77
C LYS A 147 13.78 17.43 14.09
N SER A 148 14.22 16.69 13.06
CA SER A 148 15.15 15.57 13.24
C SER A 148 16.42 16.03 13.94
N ALA A 149 16.99 17.17 13.52
CA ALA A 149 18.18 17.75 14.13
C ALA A 149 17.96 18.14 15.59
N SER A 150 16.86 18.85 15.90
CA SER A 150 16.51 19.22 17.28
C SER A 150 16.39 17.98 18.19
N LEU A 151 15.75 16.92 17.70
CA LEU A 151 15.63 15.68 18.47
C LEU A 151 16.99 15.01 18.66
N MET A 152 17.81 14.93 17.62
CA MET A 152 19.16 14.36 17.73
C MET A 152 20.00 15.11 18.75
N ILE A 153 19.98 16.44 18.73
CA ILE A 153 20.70 17.28 19.71
C ILE A 153 20.23 16.94 21.12
N ASP A 154 18.92 16.98 21.38
CA ASP A 154 18.35 16.70 22.70
C ASP A 154 18.76 15.31 23.25
N TYR A 155 18.81 14.29 22.39
CA TYR A 155 19.23 12.94 22.79
C TYR A 155 20.73 12.81 22.98
N LEU A 156 21.52 13.31 22.02
CA LEU A 156 22.97 13.16 22.05
C LEU A 156 23.56 13.96 23.20
N GLU A 157 23.07 15.17 23.49
CA GLU A 157 23.50 15.95 24.67
C GLU A 157 23.20 15.21 25.98
N LYS A 158 22.06 14.50 26.04
CA LYS A 158 21.66 13.74 27.22
C LYS A 158 22.47 12.47 27.42
N ILE A 159 22.81 11.75 26.35
CA ILE A 159 23.57 10.49 26.41
C ILE A 159 25.05 10.77 26.63
N LEU A 160 25.60 11.77 25.92
CA LEU A 160 27.03 12.06 25.92
C LEU A 160 27.44 13.04 27.03
N GLU A 161 26.46 13.63 27.73
CA GLU A 161 26.65 14.63 28.79
C GLU A 161 27.52 15.82 28.34
N LYS A 162 27.47 16.15 27.04
CA LYS A 162 28.31 17.16 26.38
C LYS A 162 27.52 17.91 25.33
N GLU A 163 27.85 19.19 25.15
CA GLU A 163 27.30 19.99 24.06
C GLU A 163 27.74 19.43 22.70
N VAL A 164 26.78 19.31 21.79
CA VAL A 164 27.00 18.76 20.45
C VAL A 164 26.91 19.87 19.42
N ASP A 165 27.69 19.77 18.34
CA ASP A 165 27.66 20.74 17.27
C ASP A 165 26.31 20.71 16.51
N LYS A 166 25.47 21.68 16.84
CA LYS A 166 24.10 21.83 16.33
C LYS A 166 24.08 22.10 14.84
N GLU A 167 25.06 22.82 14.31
CA GLU A 167 25.14 23.16 12.89
C GLU A 167 25.48 21.93 12.05
N SER A 168 26.46 21.14 12.50
CA SER A 168 26.82 19.87 11.85
C SER A 168 25.66 18.88 11.80
N ILE A 169 24.89 18.73 12.88
CA ILE A 169 23.70 17.85 12.92
C ILE A 169 22.62 18.35 11.95
N LEU A 170 22.33 19.66 11.96
CA LEU A 170 21.33 20.23 11.07
C LEU A 170 21.70 20.04 9.60
N ARG A 171 22.97 20.30 9.25
CA ARG A 171 23.50 20.11 7.91
C ARG A 171 23.41 18.65 7.49
N PHE A 172 23.81 17.71 8.35
CA PHE A 172 23.66 16.29 8.10
C PHE A 172 22.20 15.89 7.82
N CYS A 173 21.24 16.35 8.64
CA CYS A 173 19.83 16.06 8.44
C CYS A 173 19.29 16.60 7.11
N GLN A 174 19.73 17.79 6.68
CA GLN A 174 19.36 18.37 5.39
C GLN A 174 19.92 17.55 4.21
N GLU A 175 21.22 17.23 4.26
CA GLU A 175 21.90 16.44 3.23
C GLU A 175 21.32 15.01 3.16
N PHE A 176 21.08 14.36 4.30
CA PHE A 176 20.45 13.05 4.37
C PHE A 176 19.01 13.05 3.83
N GLN A 177 18.22 14.08 4.15
CA GLN A 177 16.87 14.21 3.61
C GLN A 177 16.89 14.43 2.08
N HIS A 178 17.87 15.18 1.57
CA HIS A 178 18.08 15.33 0.13
C HIS A 178 18.46 13.99 -0.53
N TYR A 179 19.39 13.25 0.08
CA TYR A 179 19.76 11.90 -0.34
C TYR A 179 18.55 10.95 -0.42
N GLN A 180 17.71 10.91 0.62
CA GLN A 180 16.51 10.07 0.64
C GLN A 180 15.53 10.42 -0.48
N LYS A 181 15.36 11.71 -0.81
CA LYS A 181 14.52 12.15 -1.94
C LYS A 181 15.06 11.65 -3.28
N THR A 182 16.39 11.74 -3.48
CA THR A 182 17.07 11.27 -4.69
C THR A 182 17.05 9.74 -4.82
N ARG A 183 17.15 9.03 -3.69
CA ARG A 183 17.02 7.56 -3.64
C ARG A 183 15.61 7.10 -4.02
N LEU A 184 14.59 7.71 -3.42
CA LEU A 184 13.19 7.35 -3.67
C LEU A 184 12.72 7.74 -5.08
N SER A 185 13.25 8.82 -5.66
CA SER A 185 12.95 9.17 -7.05
C SER A 185 13.49 8.11 -8.01
N GLY A 186 14.72 7.63 -7.79
CA GLY A 186 15.31 6.51 -8.56
C GLY A 186 14.53 5.20 -8.44
N ALA A 187 13.99 4.88 -7.25
CA ALA A 187 13.19 3.69 -7.03
C ALA A 187 11.78 3.76 -7.63
N LYS A 188 11.14 4.95 -7.66
CA LYS A 188 9.81 5.15 -8.27
C LYS A 188 9.86 5.20 -9.79
N THR A 189 10.95 5.67 -10.38
CA THR A 189 11.24 5.48 -11.81
C THR A 189 11.81 4.08 -11.99
N GLY A 190 10.98 3.06 -11.81
CA GLY A 190 11.40 1.67 -11.94
C GLY A 190 12.29 1.48 -13.18
N TYR A 191 13.56 1.15 -12.95
CA TYR A 191 14.46 0.53 -13.93
C TYR A 191 14.58 1.18 -15.32
N LEU A 192 14.39 2.49 -15.44
CA LEU A 192 14.82 3.22 -16.62
C LEU A 192 15.53 4.49 -16.15
N LYS A 193 16.81 4.34 -15.75
CA LYS A 193 17.75 5.46 -15.64
C LYS A 193 17.55 6.30 -16.91
N ALA A 194 17.35 7.61 -16.80
CA ALA A 194 17.09 8.47 -17.97
C ALA A 194 18.09 8.21 -19.11
N ASN A 195 19.35 7.92 -18.78
CA ASN A 195 20.38 7.56 -19.77
C ASN A 195 20.21 6.16 -20.38
N LEU A 196 19.70 5.17 -19.63
CA LEU A 196 19.41 3.83 -20.15
C LEU A 196 18.10 3.81 -20.95
N ALA A 197 17.13 4.64 -20.57
CA ALA A 197 15.95 4.93 -21.38
C ALA A 197 16.33 5.62 -22.68
N GLN A 198 17.21 6.64 -22.63
CA GLN A 198 17.70 7.32 -23.82
C GLN A 198 18.50 6.36 -24.70
N ASN A 199 19.41 5.55 -24.13
CA ASN A 199 20.14 4.55 -24.90
C ASN A 199 19.23 3.45 -25.47
N LEU A 200 18.16 3.05 -24.76
CA LEU A 200 17.15 2.12 -25.28
C LEU A 200 16.37 2.77 -26.42
N ILE A 201 15.91 4.02 -26.25
CA ILE A 201 15.23 4.79 -27.30
C ILE A 201 16.15 4.92 -28.52
N ASP A 202 17.41 5.32 -28.36
CA ASP A 202 18.38 5.43 -29.44
C ASP A 202 18.67 4.07 -30.10
N SER A 203 18.68 2.97 -29.32
CA SER A 203 18.82 1.61 -29.86
C SER A 203 17.56 1.14 -30.60
N TYR A 204 16.38 1.48 -30.11
CA TYR A 204 15.08 1.19 -30.72
C TYR A 204 14.89 2.01 -32.01
N GLU A 205 15.30 3.28 -32.02
CA GLU A 205 15.26 4.16 -33.20
C GLU A 205 16.24 3.72 -34.29
N LYS A 206 17.35 3.07 -33.93
CA LYS A 206 18.31 2.49 -34.89
C LYS A 206 17.87 1.13 -35.43
N THR A 207 17.14 0.32 -34.64
CA THR A 207 16.79 -1.06 -35.01
C THR A 207 15.42 -1.21 -35.68
N HIS A 208 14.50 -0.25 -35.51
CA HIS A 208 13.22 -0.28 -36.21
C HIS A 208 13.25 0.51 -37.53
N THR A 209 13.02 -0.21 -38.64
CA THR A 209 12.83 0.35 -39.99
C THR A 209 11.47 1.04 -40.16
N PHE A 210 10.51 0.76 -39.28
CA PHE A 210 9.18 1.38 -39.31
C PHE A 210 9.18 2.64 -38.45
N LYS A 211 9.32 3.79 -39.12
CA LYS A 211 9.09 5.11 -38.53
C LYS A 211 7.63 5.48 -38.80
N PRO A 212 6.69 5.29 -37.84
CA PRO A 212 5.32 5.68 -38.07
C PRO A 212 5.29 7.20 -38.35
N SER A 213 5.01 7.56 -39.60
CA SER A 213 4.75 8.95 -39.93
C SER A 213 3.46 9.35 -39.23
N ILE A 214 3.56 10.33 -38.33
CA ILE A 214 2.38 10.91 -37.70
C ILE A 214 1.49 11.41 -38.83
N ASN A 215 0.26 10.89 -38.89
CA ASN A 215 -0.69 11.25 -39.93
C ASN A 215 -0.87 12.79 -39.90
N PRO A 216 -0.83 13.50 -41.03
CA PRO A 216 -0.92 14.97 -41.08
C PRO A 216 -2.10 15.54 -40.29
N ILE A 217 -3.18 14.78 -40.14
CA ILE A 217 -4.35 15.15 -39.34
C ILE A 217 -4.00 15.25 -37.84
N SER A 218 -3.26 14.28 -37.31
CA SER A 218 -2.80 14.29 -35.91
C SER A 218 -1.83 15.43 -35.63
N GLU A 219 -0.94 15.76 -36.58
CA GLU A 219 -0.04 16.90 -36.43
C GLU A 219 -0.81 18.24 -36.47
N ALA A 220 -1.84 18.35 -37.33
CA ALA A 220 -2.71 19.52 -37.38
C ALA A 220 -3.53 19.70 -36.08
N LEU A 221 -4.01 18.61 -35.48
CA LEU A 221 -4.68 18.62 -34.17
C LEU A 221 -3.74 19.08 -33.05
N LEU A 222 -2.50 18.61 -33.04
CA LEU A 222 -1.48 19.03 -32.07
C LEU A 222 -1.15 20.53 -32.23
N ARG A 223 -1.01 21.00 -33.47
CA ARG A 223 -0.82 22.44 -33.74
C ARG A 223 -2.04 23.28 -33.34
N GLN A 224 -3.24 22.73 -33.44
CA GLN A 224 -4.46 23.41 -32.95
C GLN A 224 -4.50 23.48 -31.42
N SER A 225 -4.08 22.44 -30.69
CA SER A 225 -4.01 22.50 -29.22
C SER A 225 -3.00 23.53 -28.75
N TYR A 226 -1.81 23.58 -29.34
CA TYR A 226 -0.81 24.62 -29.02
C TYR A 226 -1.26 26.04 -29.38
N LYS A 227 -2.04 26.21 -30.45
CA LYS A 227 -2.63 27.52 -30.79
C LYS A 227 -3.72 27.94 -29.79
N ARG A 228 -4.50 27.01 -29.24
CA ARG A 228 -5.50 27.32 -28.19
C ARG A 228 -4.83 27.74 -26.88
N GLU A 229 -3.77 27.07 -26.44
CA GLU A 229 -3.03 27.46 -25.24
C GLU A 229 -2.38 28.86 -25.37
N ASN A 230 -1.85 29.19 -26.56
CA ASN A 230 -1.26 30.51 -26.79
C ASN A 230 -2.30 31.62 -26.96
N GLN A 231 -3.53 31.32 -27.41
CA GLN A 231 -4.61 32.31 -27.49
C GLN A 231 -5.28 32.56 -26.13
N GLU A 232 -5.38 31.57 -25.25
CA GLU A 232 -5.84 31.77 -23.86
C GLU A 232 -4.88 32.65 -23.04
N SER A 233 -3.62 32.76 -23.46
CA SER A 233 -2.61 33.62 -22.83
C SER A 233 -2.79 35.12 -23.13
N GLN A 234 -3.58 35.50 -24.15
CA GLN A 234 -3.79 36.91 -24.52
C GLN A 234 -5.15 37.50 -24.09
N HIS A 235 -6.08 36.70 -23.56
CA HIS A 235 -7.38 37.18 -23.07
C HIS A 235 -7.50 37.29 -21.53
N SER A 236 -6.40 37.08 -20.79
CA SER A 236 -6.39 37.08 -19.31
C SER A 236 -6.21 38.46 -18.65
N GLN A 237 -6.34 39.57 -19.37
CA GLN A 237 -6.14 40.92 -18.79
C GLN A 237 -7.42 41.62 -18.28
N ARG A 238 -8.61 40.98 -18.28
CA ARG A 238 -9.81 41.59 -17.69
C ARG A 238 -10.46 40.67 -16.65
N SER A 239 -10.43 41.15 -15.40
CA SER A 239 -10.94 40.57 -14.14
C SER A 239 -10.12 39.39 -13.57
N SER A 240 -9.17 39.73 -12.72
CA SER A 240 -8.23 38.85 -12.02
C SER A 240 -8.85 38.17 -10.80
N ASP A 241 -9.89 37.38 -11.00
CA ASP A 241 -10.14 36.26 -10.09
C ASP A 241 -9.72 34.99 -10.82
N SER A 242 -8.52 34.52 -10.49
CA SER A 242 -7.97 33.25 -10.99
C SER A 242 -9.07 32.19 -10.93
N LYS A 243 -9.27 31.43 -12.01
CA LYS A 243 -10.20 30.29 -12.05
C LYS A 243 -10.01 29.36 -10.84
N VAL A 244 -8.79 29.30 -10.31
CA VAL A 244 -8.43 28.63 -9.05
C VAL A 244 -9.16 29.25 -7.85
N SER A 245 -9.18 30.58 -7.71
CA SER A 245 -9.92 31.31 -6.66
C SER A 245 -11.42 31.05 -6.72
N GLN A 246 -12.01 31.02 -7.92
CA GLN A 246 -13.43 30.71 -8.09
C GLN A 246 -13.77 29.26 -7.67
N LEU A 247 -12.92 28.29 -8.02
CA LEU A 247 -13.06 26.91 -7.57
C LEU A 247 -12.90 26.78 -6.05
N TYR A 248 -11.97 27.54 -5.46
CA TYR A 248 -11.77 27.58 -4.02
C TYR A 248 -13.00 28.13 -3.29
N LYS A 249 -13.57 29.22 -3.79
CA LYS A 249 -14.80 29.84 -3.26
C LYS A 249 -15.99 28.89 -3.35
N LYS A 250 -16.16 28.18 -4.47
CA LYS A 250 -17.22 27.17 -4.64
C LYS A 250 -17.07 25.99 -3.69
N LYS A 251 -15.84 25.50 -3.48
CA LYS A 251 -15.54 24.44 -2.52
C LYS A 251 -15.82 24.88 -1.08
N GLN A 252 -15.45 26.11 -0.72
CA GLN A 252 -15.71 26.67 0.60
C GLN A 252 -17.22 26.79 0.89
N GLN A 253 -18.01 27.28 -0.07
CA GLN A 253 -19.47 27.32 0.05
C GLN A 253 -20.11 25.92 0.18
N SER A 254 -19.61 24.93 -0.56
CA SER A 254 -20.08 23.54 -0.42
C SER A 254 -19.79 22.97 0.98
N ASN A 255 -18.60 23.22 1.51
CA ASN A 255 -18.22 22.76 2.85
C ASN A 255 -19.06 23.43 3.95
N GLN A 256 -19.39 24.71 3.79
CA GLN A 256 -20.29 25.42 4.70
C GLN A 256 -21.68 24.78 4.73
N LYS A 257 -22.26 24.44 3.55
CA LYS A 257 -23.55 23.74 3.48
C LYS A 257 -23.52 22.36 4.13
N ILE A 258 -22.44 21.59 3.92
CA ILE A 258 -22.28 20.27 4.55
C ILE A 258 -22.23 20.40 6.09
N ASN A 259 -21.51 21.40 6.60
CA ASN A 259 -21.42 21.61 8.05
C ASN A 259 -22.75 22.07 8.65
N GLN A 260 -23.51 22.91 7.93
CA GLN A 260 -24.86 23.32 8.35
C GLN A 260 -25.81 22.12 8.43
N LEU A 261 -25.81 21.25 7.42
CA LEU A 261 -26.62 20.02 7.42
C LEU A 261 -26.25 19.08 8.57
N LYS A 262 -24.95 18.91 8.86
CA LYS A 262 -24.50 18.10 10.00
C LYS A 262 -24.97 18.67 11.33
N LEU A 263 -24.85 19.98 11.52
CA LEU A 263 -25.29 20.63 12.75
C LEU A 263 -26.81 20.52 12.91
N GLU A 264 -27.57 20.70 11.82
CA GLU A 264 -29.02 20.52 11.84
C GLU A 264 -29.40 19.09 12.21
N GLN A 265 -28.73 18.09 11.63
CA GLN A 265 -28.92 16.68 11.96
C GLN A 265 -28.60 16.39 13.44
N GLU A 266 -27.45 16.86 13.95
CA GLU A 266 -27.10 16.71 15.36
C GLU A 266 -28.15 17.37 16.29
N THR A 267 -28.70 18.53 15.91
CA THR A 267 -29.76 19.17 16.70
C THR A 267 -31.09 18.42 16.63
N GLN A 268 -31.40 17.77 15.52
CA GLN A 268 -32.57 16.90 15.39
C GLN A 268 -32.39 15.65 16.24
N GLU A 269 -31.23 14.99 16.15
CA GLU A 269 -30.89 13.83 16.98
C GLU A 269 -30.94 14.18 18.48
N MET A 270 -30.46 15.35 18.90
CA MET A 270 -30.56 15.81 20.29
C MET A 270 -32.01 16.10 20.74
N LYS A 271 -32.88 16.58 19.83
CA LYS A 271 -34.31 16.78 20.11
C LYS A 271 -35.07 15.45 20.17
N GLU A 272 -34.70 14.50 19.33
CA GLU A 272 -35.29 13.16 19.27
C GLU A 272 -34.70 12.21 20.32
N CYS A 273 -33.59 12.57 20.95
CA CYS A 273 -32.99 11.83 22.05
C CYS A 273 -33.91 11.84 23.28
N THR A 274 -34.81 10.86 23.30
CA THR A 274 -35.70 10.55 24.44
C THR A 274 -34.94 9.90 25.60
N PHE A 275 -33.64 9.61 25.43
CA PHE A 275 -32.78 9.08 26.47
C PHE A 275 -32.52 10.15 27.53
N LYS A 276 -33.37 10.15 28.56
CA LYS A 276 -33.13 10.84 29.83
C LYS A 276 -32.43 9.85 30.74
N PRO A 277 -31.09 9.86 30.87
CA PRO A 277 -30.42 8.97 31.80
C PRO A 277 -30.96 9.25 33.20
N GLN A 278 -31.78 8.32 33.70
CA GLN A 278 -32.11 8.30 35.11
C GLN A 278 -30.82 7.96 35.84
N ILE A 279 -30.20 8.97 36.44
CA ILE A 279 -29.05 8.77 37.33
C ILE A 279 -29.58 7.94 38.49
N ILE A 280 -29.32 6.63 38.45
CA ILE A 280 -29.69 5.70 39.52
C ILE A 280 -28.88 6.16 40.74
N SER A 281 -29.55 6.85 41.66
CA SER A 281 -28.99 7.25 42.94
C SER A 281 -28.67 6.00 43.74
N LYS A 282 -27.37 5.68 43.82
CA LYS A 282 -26.71 4.78 44.80
C LYS A 282 -27.56 3.57 45.25
N LYS A 283 -28.10 2.79 44.32
CA LYS A 283 -28.52 1.43 44.66
C LYS A 283 -27.27 0.55 44.70
N GLU A 284 -27.15 -0.18 45.80
CA GLU A 284 -26.03 -1.05 46.16
C GLU A 284 -25.56 -1.85 44.95
N LEU A 285 -24.31 -1.64 44.55
CA LEU A 285 -23.71 -2.33 43.42
C LEU A 285 -23.66 -3.83 43.75
N PRO A 286 -24.20 -4.71 42.89
CA PRO A 286 -24.19 -6.14 43.13
C PRO A 286 -22.75 -6.65 43.26
N ASN A 287 -22.57 -7.55 44.22
CA ASN A 287 -21.29 -8.10 44.66
C ASN A 287 -20.44 -8.59 43.46
N VAL A 288 -19.26 -7.99 43.29
CA VAL A 288 -18.35 -8.22 42.14
C VAL A 288 -17.95 -9.70 42.00
N VAL A 289 -17.97 -10.44 43.11
CA VAL A 289 -17.63 -11.87 43.15
C VAL A 289 -18.64 -12.72 42.39
N ASP A 290 -19.95 -12.47 42.55
CA ASP A 290 -20.98 -13.23 41.82
C ASP A 290 -20.93 -13.00 40.30
N ARG A 291 -20.40 -11.84 39.88
CA ARG A 291 -20.23 -11.49 38.47
C ARG A 291 -19.05 -12.21 37.80
N LEU A 292 -18.04 -12.59 38.58
CA LEU A 292 -16.86 -13.30 38.09
C LEU A 292 -17.06 -14.83 38.01
N TYR A 293 -17.92 -15.41 38.86
CA TYR A 293 -18.15 -16.86 38.88
C TYR A 293 -19.37 -17.32 38.07
N LYS A 294 -20.27 -16.42 37.67
CA LYS A 294 -21.34 -16.70 36.71
C LYS A 294 -20.90 -16.32 35.29
N VAL A 295 -19.82 -16.93 34.80
CA VAL A 295 -19.46 -16.81 33.39
C VAL A 295 -20.46 -17.63 32.59
N LYS A 296 -21.58 -17.00 32.19
CA LYS A 296 -22.47 -17.59 31.20
C LYS A 296 -21.65 -17.87 29.94
N THR A 297 -21.81 -19.07 29.41
CA THR A 297 -21.18 -19.47 28.16
C THR A 297 -21.55 -18.44 27.10
N ARG A 298 -20.59 -18.00 26.26
CA ARG A 298 -20.83 -16.91 25.28
C ARG A 298 -22.10 -17.13 24.43
N GLN A 299 -22.43 -18.39 24.15
CA GLN A 299 -23.64 -18.79 23.44
C GLN A 299 -24.93 -18.42 24.18
N GLU A 300 -25.00 -18.60 25.50
CA GLU A 300 -26.18 -18.24 26.31
C GLU A 300 -26.41 -16.73 26.35
N VAL A 301 -25.32 -15.94 26.32
CA VAL A 301 -25.42 -14.48 26.26
C VAL A 301 -25.96 -14.05 24.89
N GLU A 302 -25.50 -14.67 23.81
CA GLU A 302 -26.00 -14.39 22.46
C GLU A 302 -27.47 -14.81 22.28
N GLU A 303 -27.89 -15.94 22.86
CA GLU A 303 -29.29 -16.37 22.86
C GLU A 303 -30.21 -15.42 23.65
N GLN A 304 -29.77 -14.97 24.83
CA GLN A 304 -30.53 -13.98 25.59
C GLN A 304 -30.65 -12.64 24.87
N ILE A 305 -29.61 -12.19 24.15
CA ILE A 305 -29.69 -10.96 23.35
C ILE A 305 -30.73 -11.13 22.24
N LYS A 306 -30.71 -12.26 21.52
CA LYS A 306 -31.70 -12.55 20.47
C LYS A 306 -33.13 -12.60 21.00
N GLN A 307 -33.35 -13.26 22.14
CA GLN A 307 -34.67 -13.33 22.76
C GLN A 307 -35.17 -11.93 23.15
N ASN A 308 -34.32 -11.11 23.77
CA ASN A 308 -34.66 -9.74 24.11
C ASN A 308 -34.95 -8.86 22.89
N GLU A 309 -34.27 -9.07 21.76
CA GLU A 309 -34.55 -8.36 20.51
C GLU A 309 -35.92 -8.76 19.93
N ILE A 310 -36.24 -10.05 19.93
CA ILE A 310 -37.54 -10.56 19.48
C ILE A 310 -38.66 -9.99 20.35
N GLU A 311 -38.51 -10.03 21.68
CA GLU A 311 -39.51 -9.46 22.60
C GLU A 311 -39.68 -7.95 22.40
N LYS A 312 -38.61 -7.21 22.10
CA LYS A 312 -38.72 -5.78 21.77
C LYS A 312 -39.49 -5.56 20.48
N LEU A 313 -39.21 -6.32 19.43
CA LEU A 313 -39.94 -6.24 18.17
C LEU A 313 -41.42 -6.57 18.35
N ASP A 314 -41.76 -7.59 19.14
CA ASP A 314 -43.15 -7.94 19.47
C ASP A 314 -43.84 -6.84 20.31
N GLN A 315 -43.12 -6.22 21.23
CA GLN A 315 -43.62 -5.07 21.99
C GLN A 315 -43.83 -3.84 21.11
N GLU A 316 -42.99 -3.62 20.11
CA GLU A 316 -43.16 -2.55 19.11
C GLU A 316 -44.35 -2.84 18.19
N PHE A 317 -44.51 -4.08 17.74
CA PHE A 317 -45.65 -4.52 16.93
C PHE A 317 -46.98 -4.40 17.67
N SER A 318 -47.02 -4.79 18.94
CA SER A 318 -48.23 -4.68 19.78
C SER A 318 -48.58 -3.24 20.15
N LYS A 319 -47.61 -2.32 20.17
CA LYS A 319 -47.84 -0.88 20.33
C LYS A 319 -48.20 -0.17 19.03
N CYS A 320 -48.05 -0.83 17.87
CA CYS A 320 -48.46 -0.27 16.60
C CYS A 320 -50.00 -0.25 16.52
N SER A 321 -50.60 0.85 16.98
CA SER A 321 -52.04 1.13 16.92
C SER A 321 -52.52 1.50 15.51
N PHE A 322 -51.63 1.46 14.52
CA PHE A 322 -51.97 1.69 13.12
C PHE A 322 -52.67 0.45 12.57
N GLN A 323 -53.98 0.38 12.82
CA GLN A 323 -54.91 -0.46 12.09
C GLN A 323 -55.46 0.39 10.94
N PRO A 324 -54.83 0.40 9.75
CA PRO A 324 -55.38 1.15 8.64
C PRO A 324 -56.77 0.59 8.38
N GLN A 325 -57.79 1.42 8.57
CA GLN A 325 -59.12 1.12 8.07
C GLN A 325 -59.02 1.17 6.54
N ILE A 326 -58.77 0.01 5.94
CA ILE A 326 -58.80 -0.17 4.49
C ILE A 326 -60.28 -0.10 4.10
N ASN A 327 -60.81 1.12 4.08
CA ASN A 327 -62.14 1.40 3.55
C ASN A 327 -62.13 1.00 2.08
N GLY A 328 -62.82 -0.09 1.77
CA GLY A 328 -63.40 -0.39 0.47
C GLY A 328 -62.42 -0.43 -0.69
N CYS A 329 -62.07 -1.67 -1.08
CA CYS A 329 -61.79 -2.10 -2.44
C CYS A 329 -61.90 -0.97 -3.49
N MET A 330 -60.77 -0.36 -3.85
CA MET A 330 -60.71 0.41 -5.08
C MET A 330 -61.07 -0.55 -6.22
N PRO A 331 -62.00 -0.18 -7.12
CA PRO A 331 -62.28 -1.01 -8.28
C PRO A 331 -60.98 -1.23 -9.04
N ASP A 332 -60.77 -2.46 -9.54
CA ASP A 332 -59.68 -2.84 -10.45
C ASP A 332 -59.70 -1.92 -11.68
N MET A 333 -59.14 -0.72 -11.54
CA MET A 333 -58.73 0.07 -12.67
C MET A 333 -57.47 -0.63 -13.16
N GLU A 334 -57.61 -1.37 -14.27
CA GLU A 334 -56.51 -1.81 -15.11
C GLU A 334 -55.66 -0.58 -15.44
N GLN A 335 -54.72 -0.26 -14.56
CA GLN A 335 -53.73 0.77 -14.81
C GLN A 335 -52.95 0.25 -16.00
N VAL A 336 -53.09 0.92 -17.14
CA VAL A 336 -52.22 0.78 -18.30
C VAL A 336 -50.82 1.15 -17.83
N GLY A 337 -50.15 0.17 -17.21
CA GLY A 337 -48.81 0.33 -16.68
C GLY A 337 -47.90 0.72 -17.83
N VAL A 338 -47.09 1.75 -17.60
CA VAL A 338 -46.10 2.19 -18.58
C VAL A 338 -45.30 0.96 -19.02
N ASN A 339 -45.35 0.66 -20.33
CA ASN A 339 -44.79 -0.56 -20.89
C ASN A 339 -43.32 -0.69 -20.45
N GLY A 340 -43.00 -1.79 -19.76
CA GLY A 340 -41.65 -2.06 -19.26
C GLY A 340 -41.35 -1.60 -17.82
N TYR A 341 -42.26 -0.90 -17.12
CA TYR A 341 -42.07 -0.54 -15.71
C TYR A 341 -41.85 -1.78 -14.83
N GLY A 342 -42.67 -2.82 -15.00
CA GLY A 342 -42.51 -4.09 -14.27
C GLY A 342 -41.15 -4.74 -14.53
N GLN A 343 -40.68 -4.74 -15.78
CA GLN A 343 -39.35 -5.27 -16.12
C GLN A 343 -38.21 -4.45 -15.51
N ALA A 344 -38.35 -3.13 -15.43
CA ALA A 344 -37.36 -2.26 -14.80
C ALA A 344 -37.31 -2.48 -13.28
N VAL A 345 -38.47 -2.59 -12.62
CA VAL A 345 -38.57 -2.90 -11.19
C VAL A 345 -38.02 -4.29 -10.88
N GLU A 346 -38.29 -5.29 -11.71
CA GLU A 346 -37.72 -6.63 -11.56
C GLU A 346 -36.19 -6.64 -11.72
N ARG A 347 -35.64 -5.88 -12.66
CA ARG A 347 -34.18 -5.73 -12.79
C ARG A 347 -33.57 -5.10 -11.53
N LEU A 348 -34.21 -4.08 -10.98
CA LEU A 348 -33.79 -3.43 -9.73
C LEU A 348 -33.84 -4.39 -8.55
N ARG A 349 -34.93 -5.17 -8.39
CA ARG A 349 -35.06 -6.18 -7.33
C ARG A 349 -33.97 -7.25 -7.44
N ARG A 350 -33.78 -7.85 -8.63
CA ARG A 350 -32.73 -8.84 -8.85
C ARG A 350 -31.33 -8.28 -8.57
N ALA A 351 -31.05 -7.04 -8.97
CA ALA A 351 -29.76 -6.42 -8.70
C ALA A 351 -29.53 -6.19 -7.19
N ASN A 352 -30.59 -5.86 -6.45
CA ASN A 352 -30.53 -5.68 -5.01
C ASN A 352 -30.33 -7.01 -4.28
N ASP A 353 -31.08 -8.05 -4.66
CA ASP A 353 -30.95 -9.39 -4.11
C ASP A 353 -29.53 -9.95 -4.33
N GLN A 354 -28.97 -9.74 -5.53
CA GLN A 354 -27.59 -10.13 -5.83
C GLN A 354 -26.54 -9.36 -5.03
N ARG A 355 -26.79 -8.09 -4.68
CA ARG A 355 -25.91 -7.32 -3.80
C ARG A 355 -25.97 -7.86 -2.39
N TYR A 356 -27.18 -8.10 -1.88
CA TYR A 356 -27.41 -8.65 -0.56
C TYR A 356 -26.77 -10.04 -0.39
N LEU A 357 -26.93 -10.93 -1.37
CA LEU A 357 -26.27 -12.25 -1.35
C LEU A 357 -24.74 -12.15 -1.35
N ARG A 358 -24.17 -11.22 -2.14
CA ARG A 358 -22.71 -10.98 -2.12
C ARG A 358 -22.25 -10.43 -0.78
N GLU A 359 -23.03 -9.55 -0.17
CA GLU A 359 -22.73 -8.99 1.14
C GLU A 359 -22.77 -10.07 2.22
N ILE A 360 -23.76 -10.97 2.19
CA ILE A 360 -23.79 -12.16 3.05
C ILE A 360 -22.54 -13.02 2.84
N GLN A 361 -22.15 -13.30 1.59
CA GLN A 361 -20.95 -14.12 1.30
C GLN A 361 -19.65 -13.46 1.79
N LEU A 362 -19.51 -12.15 1.62
CA LEU A 362 -18.33 -11.40 2.08
C LEU A 362 -18.28 -11.30 3.61
N ASN A 363 -19.44 -11.16 4.26
CA ASN A 363 -19.54 -11.04 5.71
C ASN A 363 -19.63 -12.39 6.42
N HIS A 364 -19.89 -13.49 5.69
CA HIS A 364 -19.89 -14.84 6.22
C HIS A 364 -18.48 -15.21 6.67
N LYS A 365 -18.22 -15.02 7.96
CA LYS A 365 -17.07 -15.61 8.64
C LYS A 365 -17.34 -17.11 8.73
N PRO A 366 -16.56 -17.99 8.09
CA PRO A 366 -16.74 -19.43 8.22
C PRO A 366 -16.50 -19.84 9.68
N SER A 367 -17.56 -19.89 10.46
CA SER A 367 -17.62 -20.48 11.78
C SER A 367 -17.95 -21.96 11.61
N GLY A 368 -16.93 -22.80 11.64
CA GLY A 368 -17.09 -24.25 11.59
C GLY A 368 -15.83 -24.96 12.07
N GLU A 369 -15.98 -26.19 12.54
CA GLU A 369 -14.88 -27.03 13.04
C GLU A 369 -13.72 -27.15 12.05
N ASN A 370 -13.99 -27.04 10.75
CA ASN A 370 -12.94 -27.01 9.72
C ASN A 370 -12.04 -25.78 9.81
N TYR A 371 -12.53 -24.62 10.23
CA TYR A 371 -11.71 -23.43 10.42
C TYR A 371 -10.75 -23.60 11.61
N GLU A 372 -11.20 -24.27 12.67
CA GLU A 372 -10.32 -24.64 13.78
C GLU A 372 -9.32 -25.72 13.38
N LYS A 373 -9.71 -26.71 12.56
CA LYS A 373 -8.78 -27.69 11.99
C LYS A 373 -7.70 -27.01 11.16
N VAL A 374 -8.07 -26.11 10.25
CA VAL A 374 -7.12 -25.32 9.43
C VAL A 374 -6.24 -24.42 10.30
N LYS A 375 -6.78 -23.83 11.38
CA LYS A 375 -6.01 -23.02 12.33
C LYS A 375 -5.04 -23.85 13.19
N ARG A 376 -5.37 -25.11 13.48
CA ARG A 376 -4.50 -26.06 14.21
C ARG A 376 -3.47 -26.71 13.30
N MET A 377 -3.67 -26.74 11.99
CA MET A 377 -2.61 -27.12 11.06
C MET A 377 -1.50 -26.07 11.15
N ALA A 378 -0.26 -26.53 11.31
CA ALA A 378 0.89 -25.65 11.23
C ALA A 378 0.83 -24.89 9.90
N PHE A 379 1.03 -23.58 9.94
CA PHE A 379 1.08 -22.76 8.74
C PHE A 379 2.26 -23.24 7.89
N ILE A 380 1.98 -24.08 6.90
CA ILE A 380 2.92 -24.43 5.85
C ILE A 380 2.78 -23.29 4.84
N PRO A 381 3.71 -22.31 4.82
CA PRO A 381 3.65 -21.25 3.83
C PRO A 381 3.55 -21.90 2.44
N PRO A 382 2.64 -21.43 1.56
CA PRO A 382 2.60 -21.92 0.19
C PRO A 382 4.01 -21.78 -0.37
N ASP A 383 4.54 -22.91 -0.83
CA ASP A 383 5.95 -23.04 -1.17
C ASP A 383 6.28 -22.24 -2.43
N MET A 384 6.39 -20.92 -2.24
CA MET A 384 6.68 -19.95 -3.28
C MET A 384 8.20 -19.77 -3.43
N LEU A 385 8.99 -20.25 -2.46
CA LEU A 385 10.44 -20.18 -2.45
C LEU A 385 11.11 -21.47 -2.94
N GLN A 386 10.50 -22.65 -2.76
CA GLN A 386 11.00 -23.91 -3.32
C GLN A 386 10.22 -24.38 -4.55
N ARG A 387 9.39 -23.52 -5.17
CA ARG A 387 9.17 -23.68 -6.61
C ARG A 387 10.52 -23.48 -7.26
N SER A 388 11.24 -24.59 -7.47
CA SER A 388 12.37 -24.66 -8.38
C SER A 388 11.91 -23.86 -9.59
N LYS A 389 12.58 -22.73 -9.87
CA LYS A 389 12.27 -21.92 -11.04
C LYS A 389 12.25 -22.92 -12.17
N VAL A 390 11.06 -23.29 -12.64
CA VAL A 390 10.93 -24.22 -13.75
C VAL A 390 11.66 -23.48 -14.83
N GLN A 391 12.89 -23.93 -15.13
CA GLN A 391 13.70 -23.30 -16.14
C GLN A 391 12.88 -23.48 -17.39
N LYS A 392 12.22 -22.40 -17.79
CA LYS A 392 11.34 -22.44 -18.95
C LYS A 392 12.31 -22.57 -20.10
N GLU A 393 12.48 -23.80 -20.58
CA GLU A 393 13.23 -24.07 -21.79
C GLU A 393 12.72 -23.11 -22.88
N ILE A 394 13.65 -22.51 -23.58
CA ILE A 394 13.35 -21.58 -24.66
C ILE A 394 12.56 -22.35 -25.72
N PRO A 395 11.38 -21.88 -26.15
CA PRO A 395 10.62 -22.56 -27.19
C PRO A 395 11.43 -22.66 -28.48
N ILE A 396 11.41 -23.84 -29.10
CA ILE A 396 12.08 -24.10 -30.38
C ILE A 396 11.27 -23.49 -31.51
N LEU A 397 9.94 -23.57 -31.42
CA LEU A 397 9.04 -23.19 -32.50
C LEU A 397 7.87 -22.36 -31.96
N TYR A 398 7.59 -21.26 -32.65
CA TYR A 398 6.37 -20.47 -32.48
C TYR A 398 5.48 -20.63 -33.71
N ILE A 399 4.27 -21.15 -33.52
CA ILE A 399 3.28 -21.35 -34.59
C ILE A 399 2.13 -20.38 -34.37
N ASP A 400 1.88 -19.50 -35.34
CA ASP A 400 0.73 -18.58 -35.32
C ASP A 400 -0.49 -19.27 -35.97
N ILE A 401 -1.43 -19.73 -35.15
CA ILE A 401 -2.63 -20.46 -35.55
C ILE A 401 -3.79 -19.47 -35.71
N LYS A 402 -4.39 -19.40 -36.90
CA LYS A 402 -5.59 -18.60 -37.15
C LYS A 402 -6.82 -19.35 -36.63
N ILE A 403 -7.40 -18.88 -35.53
CA ILE A 403 -8.58 -19.49 -34.88
C ILE A 403 -9.89 -18.95 -35.49
N GLY A 404 -9.85 -17.74 -36.06
CA GLY A 404 -11.00 -17.11 -36.70
C GLY A 404 -10.57 -15.92 -37.58
N PRO A 405 -11.52 -15.21 -38.21
CA PRO A 405 -11.22 -14.16 -39.19
C PRO A 405 -10.37 -13.01 -38.63
N SER A 406 -10.44 -12.77 -37.32
CA SER A 406 -9.71 -11.70 -36.63
C SER A 406 -8.85 -12.18 -35.47
N LYS A 407 -8.76 -13.50 -35.23
CA LYS A 407 -8.08 -14.06 -34.05
C LYS A 407 -6.94 -14.98 -34.48
N VAL A 408 -5.73 -14.64 -34.02
CA VAL A 408 -4.53 -15.45 -34.18
C VAL A 408 -4.02 -15.80 -32.79
N GLY A 409 -3.88 -17.09 -32.51
CA GLY A 409 -3.29 -17.61 -31.27
C GLY A 409 -1.90 -18.14 -31.54
N ARG A 410 -0.92 -17.70 -30.75
CA ARG A 410 0.46 -18.18 -30.84
C ARG A 410 0.66 -19.41 -29.95
N LEU A 411 1.14 -20.50 -30.54
CA LEU A 411 1.52 -21.72 -29.85
C LEU A 411 3.05 -21.80 -29.78
N ALA A 412 3.59 -22.04 -28.58
CA ALA A 412 5.03 -22.21 -28.37
C ALA A 412 5.33 -23.66 -28.02
N LEU A 413 6.24 -24.31 -28.74
CA LEU A 413 6.63 -25.71 -28.55
C LEU A 413 8.07 -25.82 -28.06
N ARG A 414 8.32 -26.71 -27.10
CA ARG A 414 9.65 -27.02 -26.55
C ARG A 414 10.09 -28.43 -26.94
N LYS A 415 11.38 -28.73 -26.75
CA LYS A 415 12.01 -30.00 -27.17
C LYS A 415 11.30 -31.24 -26.61
N ASN A 416 10.84 -31.15 -25.37
CA ASN A 416 10.31 -32.27 -24.59
C ASN A 416 8.78 -32.22 -24.41
N ASP A 417 8.10 -31.30 -25.09
CA ASP A 417 6.65 -31.15 -24.95
C ASP A 417 5.90 -32.23 -25.74
N ASN A 418 4.86 -32.82 -25.13
CA ASN A 418 3.91 -33.64 -25.87
C ASN A 418 2.96 -32.73 -26.67
N VAL A 419 3.02 -32.85 -28.00
CA VAL A 419 2.21 -32.04 -28.93
C VAL A 419 0.72 -32.10 -28.60
N GLU A 420 0.21 -33.26 -28.23
CA GLU A 420 -1.22 -33.46 -27.97
C GLU A 420 -1.69 -32.71 -26.72
N GLU A 421 -0.86 -32.65 -25.68
CA GLU A 421 -1.15 -31.92 -24.44
C GLU A 421 -1.06 -30.40 -24.64
N VAL A 422 -0.08 -29.95 -25.43
CA VAL A 422 0.11 -28.53 -25.75
C VAL A 422 -1.05 -28.02 -26.59
N VAL A 423 -1.47 -28.76 -27.62
CA VAL A 423 -2.64 -28.41 -28.44
C VAL A 423 -3.93 -28.47 -27.60
N LYS A 424 -4.08 -29.45 -26.69
CA LYS A 424 -5.25 -29.55 -25.81
C LYS A 424 -5.34 -28.34 -24.86
N SER A 425 -4.21 -27.93 -24.30
CA SER A 425 -4.10 -26.74 -23.47
C SER A 425 -4.42 -25.48 -24.27
N PHE A 426 -3.95 -25.41 -25.52
CA PHE A 426 -4.26 -24.31 -26.44
C PHE A 426 -5.76 -24.23 -26.77
N CYS A 427 -6.41 -25.34 -27.13
CA CYS A 427 -7.85 -25.38 -27.38
C CYS A 427 -8.65 -24.93 -26.15
N LYS A 428 -8.22 -25.32 -24.94
CA LYS A 428 -8.86 -24.89 -23.68
C LYS A 428 -8.73 -23.39 -23.43
N VAL A 429 -7.55 -22.80 -23.71
CA VAL A 429 -7.30 -21.37 -23.49
C VAL A 429 -8.03 -20.51 -24.52
N TRP A 430 -8.08 -20.95 -25.77
CA TRP A 430 -8.64 -20.17 -26.87
C TRP A 430 -10.09 -20.50 -27.22
N GLY A 431 -10.68 -21.51 -26.56
CA GLY A 431 -12.06 -21.93 -26.78
C GLY A 431 -12.29 -22.54 -28.16
N VAL A 432 -11.29 -23.25 -28.69
CA VAL A 432 -11.39 -23.95 -29.99
C VAL A 432 -12.27 -25.19 -29.82
N ALA A 433 -13.14 -25.46 -30.80
CA ALA A 433 -14.02 -26.63 -30.77
C ALA A 433 -13.22 -27.94 -30.83
N LEU A 434 -13.72 -29.00 -30.19
CA LEU A 434 -13.10 -30.33 -30.21
C LEU A 434 -12.95 -30.92 -31.61
N GLN A 435 -13.78 -30.48 -32.57
CA GLN A 435 -13.74 -30.96 -33.96
C GLN A 435 -12.45 -30.56 -34.68
N ASP A 436 -11.87 -29.41 -34.32
CA ASP A 436 -10.63 -28.90 -34.94
C ASP A 436 -9.36 -29.41 -34.25
N TYR A 437 -9.50 -30.18 -33.16
CA TYR A 437 -8.37 -30.67 -32.37
C TYR A 437 -7.43 -31.55 -33.20
N ASP A 438 -7.97 -32.55 -33.90
CA ASP A 438 -7.18 -33.50 -34.68
C ASP A 438 -6.47 -32.81 -35.86
N LEU A 439 -7.12 -31.83 -36.48
CA LEU A 439 -6.53 -31.03 -37.55
C LEU A 439 -5.34 -30.21 -37.04
N LEU A 440 -5.49 -29.57 -35.88
CA LEU A 440 -4.41 -28.79 -35.25
C LEU A 440 -3.25 -29.68 -34.82
N VAL A 441 -3.51 -30.86 -34.25
CA VAL A 441 -2.45 -31.81 -33.88
C VAL A 441 -1.65 -32.23 -35.11
N ASN A 442 -2.31 -32.55 -36.21
CA ASN A 442 -1.64 -32.95 -37.45
C ASN A 442 -0.81 -31.80 -38.05
N GLN A 443 -1.37 -30.59 -38.11
CA GLN A 443 -0.66 -29.40 -38.60
C GLN A 443 0.57 -29.07 -37.75
N VAL A 444 0.46 -29.19 -36.42
CA VAL A 444 1.60 -28.96 -35.52
C VAL A 444 2.66 -30.06 -35.67
N LYS A 445 2.26 -31.33 -35.81
CA LYS A 445 3.19 -32.44 -36.05
C LYS A 445 3.92 -32.29 -37.39
N GLU A 446 3.26 -31.81 -38.44
CA GLU A 446 3.86 -31.55 -39.75
C GLU A 446 4.89 -30.41 -39.69
N ASN A 447 4.53 -29.29 -39.08
CA ASN A 447 5.47 -28.17 -38.89
C ASN A 447 6.67 -28.56 -38.04
N LEU A 448 6.48 -29.38 -37.01
CA LEU A 448 7.57 -29.87 -36.17
C LEU A 448 8.52 -30.76 -36.96
N LYS A 449 8.01 -31.65 -37.83
CA LYS A 449 8.85 -32.49 -38.69
C LYS A 449 9.73 -31.66 -39.61
N ASN A 450 9.19 -30.61 -40.24
CA ASN A 450 9.94 -29.74 -41.15
C ASN A 450 11.10 -29.03 -40.44
N VAL A 451 10.87 -28.54 -39.21
CA VAL A 451 11.90 -27.83 -38.44
C VAL A 451 12.98 -28.79 -37.93
N VAL A 452 12.61 -29.99 -37.50
CA VAL A 452 13.59 -30.99 -37.04
C VAL A 452 14.52 -31.42 -38.19
N THR A 453 13.96 -31.64 -39.39
CA THR A 453 14.78 -31.99 -40.57
C THR A 453 15.76 -30.90 -40.98
N GLU A 454 15.44 -29.62 -40.75
CA GLU A 454 16.36 -28.51 -41.01
C GLU A 454 17.48 -28.45 -39.96
N SER A 455 17.16 -28.66 -38.69
CA SER A 455 18.17 -28.63 -37.61
C SER A 455 19.18 -29.78 -37.67
N GLU A 456 18.76 -30.98 -38.09
CA GLU A 456 19.67 -32.13 -38.23
C GLU A 456 20.65 -31.98 -39.42
N MET A 457 20.36 -31.09 -40.38
CA MET A 457 21.28 -30.78 -41.47
C MET A 457 22.27 -29.65 -41.15
N GLU A 458 22.00 -28.80 -40.15
CA GLU A 458 22.94 -27.75 -39.72
C GLU A 458 24.01 -28.26 -38.73
N ASP A 459 23.75 -29.37 -38.04
CA ASP A 459 24.69 -30.00 -37.11
C ASP A 459 25.61 -31.06 -37.77
N LEU A 460 25.52 -31.25 -39.10
CA LEU A 460 26.41 -32.08 -39.94
C LEU A 460 27.36 -31.20 -40.76
#